data_AF-A0AAE5P3T1-F1
#
_entry.id   AF-A0AAE5P3T1-F1
#
_cell.length_a   1.000
_cell.length_b   1.000
_cell.length_c   1.000
_cell.angle_alpha   90.00
_cell.angle_beta   90.00
_cell.angle_gamma   90.00
#
_symmetry.space_group_name_H-M   'P 1'
#
loop_
_entity.id
_entity.type
_entity.pdbx_description
1 polymer ?
#
loop_
_entity_poly.entity_id
_entity_poly.type
_entity_poly.pdbx_seq_one_letter_code
_entity_poly.pdbx_strand_id
1 'polypeptide(L)'
;MKNKDFLLSIVLNVFLAYLWIFLIYLIFDFVKLKDNALLFGIVLASIGTLLLAEVVRRVNPFIEYKITHPVKVAGFISFGFIGVVNLYWISF
;
A
#
# COMPACT_ATOMS: atom_id res chain seq x y z
N MET A 1 5.30 -25.78 1.71
CA MET A 1 4.73 -24.51 2.20
C MET A 1 3.29 -24.78 2.58
N LYS A 2 2.80 -24.30 3.74
CA LYS A 2 1.38 -24.44 4.07
C LYS A 2 0.65 -23.44 3.17
N ASN A 3 -0.14 -23.89 2.20
CA ASN A 3 -0.87 -23.02 1.25
C ASN A 3 -1.64 -21.88 1.95
N LYS A 4 -2.00 -22.10 3.21
CA LYS A 4 -2.63 -21.12 4.11
C LYS A 4 -1.79 -19.85 4.31
N ASP A 5 -0.48 -19.97 4.51
CA ASP A 5 0.40 -18.82 4.79
C ASP A 5 0.57 -17.95 3.54
N PHE A 6 0.63 -18.59 2.37
CA PHE A 6 0.68 -17.94 1.09
C PHE A 6 -0.60 -17.15 0.80
N LEU A 7 -1.76 -17.77 1.02
CA LEU A 7 -3.07 -17.13 0.85
C LEU A 7 -3.26 -15.98 1.84
N LEU A 8 -2.86 -16.16 3.10
CA LEU A 8 -2.93 -15.10 4.12
C LEU A 8 -2.06 -13.90 3.75
N SER A 9 -0.85 -14.13 3.21
CA SER A 9 0.02 -13.05 2.73
C SER A 9 -0.62 -12.27 1.60
N ILE A 10 -1.21 -12.95 0.61
CA ILE A 10 -1.93 -12.29 -0.49
C ILE A 10 -3.07 -11.43 0.06
N VAL A 11 -3.98 -12.03 0.84
CA VAL A 11 -5.15 -11.32 1.38
C VAL A 11 -4.75 -10.10 2.21
N LEU A 12 -3.75 -10.26 3.09
CA LEU A 12 -3.23 -9.16 3.90
C LEU A 12 -2.68 -8.03 3.04
N ASN A 13 -1.87 -8.35 2.03
CA ASN A 13 -1.25 -7.33 1.18
C ASN A 13 -2.25 -6.65 0.25
N VAL A 14 -3.28 -7.36 -0.22
CA VAL A 14 -4.41 -6.76 -0.95
C VAL A 14 -5.16 -5.77 -0.07
N PHE A 15 -5.48 -6.16 1.18
CA PHE A 15 -6.15 -5.26 2.13
C PHE A 15 -5.31 -4.02 2.45
N LEU A 16 -4.01 -4.19 2.68
CA LEU A 16 -3.09 -3.08 2.91
C LEU A 16 -2.99 -2.14 1.70
N ALA A 17 -3.03 -2.68 0.47
CA ALA A 17 -3.07 -1.85 -0.73
C ALA A 17 -4.34 -1.00 -0.78
N TYR A 18 -5.51 -1.56 -0.45
CA TYR A 18 -6.75 -0.78 -0.37
C TYR A 18 -6.68 0.34 0.68
N LEU A 19 -6.08 0.09 1.84
CA LEU A 19 -5.86 1.13 2.85
C LEU A 19 -4.93 2.24 2.34
N TRP A 20 -3.87 1.87 1.62
CA TRP A 20 -2.98 2.84 1.00
C TRP A 20 -3.69 3.68 -0.06
N ILE A 21 -4.48 3.05 -0.94
CA ILE A 21 -5.27 3.72 -1.96
C ILE A 21 -6.28 4.68 -1.33
N PHE A 22 -6.97 4.25 -0.27
CA PHE A 22 -7.91 5.11 0.46
C PHE A 22 -7.23 6.35 1.04
N LEU A 23 -6.04 6.18 1.62
CA LEU A 23 -5.22 7.30 2.09
C LEU A 23 -4.87 8.26 0.95
N ILE A 24 -4.44 7.75 -0.20
CA ILE A 24 -4.12 8.57 -1.37
C ILE A 24 -5.35 9.35 -1.86
N TYR A 25 -6.51 8.70 -1.92
CA TYR A 25 -7.78 9.35 -2.28
C TYR A 25 -8.14 10.49 -1.32
N LEU A 26 -8.02 10.25 0.00
CA LEU A 26 -8.27 11.28 1.03
C LEU A 26 -7.33 12.48 0.89
N ILE A 27 -6.05 12.23 0.59
CA ILE A 27 -5.06 13.29 0.35
C ILE A 27 -5.44 14.07 -0.91
N PHE A 28 -5.77 13.40 -2.01
CA PHE A 28 -6.17 14.05 -3.26
C PHE A 28 -7.36 15.01 -3.06
N ASP A 29 -8.39 14.56 -2.35
CA ASP A 29 -9.56 15.38 -2.05
C ASP A 29 -9.19 16.58 -1.16
N PHE A 30 -8.33 16.37 -0.16
CA PHE A 30 -7.87 17.43 0.74
C PHE A 30 -7.04 18.52 0.05
N VAL A 31 -6.18 18.14 -0.90
CA VAL A 31 -5.28 19.10 -1.57
C VAL A 31 -5.92 19.82 -2.75
N LYS A 32 -7.06 19.35 -3.26
CA LYS A 32 -7.76 19.90 -4.43
C LYS A 32 -8.11 21.39 -4.31
N LEU A 33 -8.28 21.89 -3.09
CA LEU A 33 -8.67 23.27 -2.78
C LEU A 33 -7.50 24.15 -2.30
N LYS A 34 -6.25 23.70 -2.48
CA LYS A 34 -5.05 24.38 -1.95
C LYS A 34 -4.19 24.96 -3.06
N ASP A 35 -3.64 26.14 -2.80
CA ASP A 35 -2.53 26.67 -3.59
C ASP A 35 -1.33 25.72 -3.49
N ASN A 36 -0.66 25.46 -4.62
CA ASN A 36 0.41 24.47 -4.72
C ASN A 36 -0.01 23.04 -4.35
N ALA A 37 -1.24 22.62 -4.70
CA ALA A 37 -1.80 21.29 -4.48
C ALA A 37 -0.83 20.13 -4.80
N LEU A 38 -0.01 20.26 -5.85
CA LEU A 38 0.96 19.25 -6.26
C LEU A 38 2.07 19.05 -5.21
N LEU A 39 2.75 20.13 -4.81
CA LEU A 39 3.82 20.07 -3.80
C LEU A 39 3.29 19.55 -2.46
N PHE A 40 2.14 20.07 -2.04
CA PHE A 40 1.52 19.68 -0.78
C PHE A 40 1.01 18.23 -0.80
N GLY A 41 0.44 17.79 -1.92
CA GLY A 41 0.02 16.41 -2.15
C GLY A 41 1.17 15.42 -2.10
N ILE A 42 2.30 15.71 -2.76
CA ILE A 42 3.49 14.85 -2.72
C ILE A 42 4.03 14.71 -1.28
N VAL A 43 4.11 15.82 -0.54
CA VAL A 43 4.61 15.80 0.85
C VAL A 43 3.69 14.95 1.74
N LEU A 44 2.37 15.16 1.67
CA LEU A 44 1.40 14.39 2.46
C LEU A 44 1.39 12.92 2.06
N ALA A 45 1.42 12.60 0.75
CA ALA A 45 1.45 11.23 0.27
C ALA A 45 2.73 10.50 0.72
N SER A 46 3.88 11.19 0.71
CA SER A 46 5.15 10.63 1.17
C SER A 46 5.11 10.31 2.67
N ILE A 47 4.68 11.27 3.50
CA ILE A 47 4.57 11.08 4.96
C ILE A 47 3.57 9.97 5.27
N GLY A 48 2.39 10.01 4.64
CA GLY A 48 1.34 9.01 4.85
C GLY A 48 1.78 7.60 4.45
N THR A 49 2.52 7.47 3.34
CA THR A 49 3.08 6.19 2.89
C THR A 49 4.13 5.66 3.88
N LEU A 50 4.99 6.53 4.41
CA LEU A 50 5.99 6.13 5.42
C LEU A 50 5.32 5.66 6.72
N LEU A 51 4.28 6.36 7.18
CA LEU A 51 3.50 5.96 8.35
C LEU A 51 2.80 4.61 8.10
N LEU A 52 2.21 4.41 6.92
CA LEU A 52 1.61 3.13 6.58
C LEU A 52 2.66 2.01 6.51
N ALA A 53 3.85 2.28 5.98
CA ALA A 53 4.94 1.30 5.96
C ALA A 53 5.33 0.84 7.37
N GLU A 54 5.34 1.74 8.35
CA GLU A 54 5.59 1.39 9.76
C GLU A 54 4.44 0.55 10.34
N VAL A 55 3.18 0.84 9.99
CA VAL A 55 2.03 0.00 10.36
C VAL A 55 2.18 -1.40 9.76
N VAL A 56 2.45 -1.50 8.46
CA VAL A 56 2.69 -2.77 7.74
C VAL A 56 3.80 -3.55 8.43
N ARG A 57 4.89 -2.89 8.82
CA ARG A 57 6.02 -3.53 9.50
C ARG A 57 5.62 -4.19 10.82
N ARG A 58 4.64 -3.65 11.54
CA ARG A 58 4.18 -4.16 12.84
C ARG A 58 3.10 -5.22 12.72
N VAL A 59 2.21 -5.09 11.73
CA VAL A 59 1.07 -6.01 11.57
C VAL A 59 1.38 -7.24 10.73
N ASN A 60 2.43 -7.18 9.89
CA ASN A 60 2.73 -8.26 8.96
C ASN A 60 3.52 -9.39 9.68
N PRO A 61 2.90 -10.57 9.91
CA PRO A 61 3.57 -11.68 10.57
C PRO A 61 4.66 -12.30 9.70
N PHE A 62 4.67 -11.97 8.40
CA PHE A 62 5.64 -12.48 7.43
C PHE A 62 6.91 -11.63 7.35
N ILE A 63 7.13 -10.69 8.28
CA ILE A 63 8.28 -9.79 8.25
C ILE A 63 9.61 -10.53 8.42
N GLU A 64 9.63 -11.60 9.23
CA GLU A 64 10.80 -12.42 9.53
C GLU A 64 11.33 -13.18 8.31
N TYR A 65 10.49 -13.40 7.30
CA TYR A 65 10.92 -14.05 6.07
C TYR A 65 11.89 -13.16 5.28
N LYS A 66 12.91 -13.79 4.69
CA LYS A 66 13.81 -13.14 3.71
C LYS A 66 12.99 -12.54 2.57
N ILE A 67 13.48 -11.44 1.99
CA ILE A 67 12.81 -10.72 0.90
C ILE A 67 12.54 -11.66 -0.30
N THR A 68 13.43 -12.62 -0.55
CA THR A 68 13.31 -13.63 -1.62
C THR A 68 12.34 -14.77 -1.29
N HIS A 69 11.74 -14.80 -0.09
CA HIS A 69 10.83 -15.88 0.28
C HIS A 69 9.52 -15.77 -0.52
N PRO A 70 9.00 -16.88 -1.10
CA PRO A 70 7.86 -16.81 -2.03
C PRO A 70 6.61 -16.16 -1.44
N VAL A 71 6.35 -16.35 -0.14
CA VAL A 71 5.21 -15.73 0.58
C VAL A 71 5.32 -14.20 0.58
N LYS A 72 6.53 -13.66 0.74
CA LYS A 72 6.78 -12.21 0.81
C LYS A 72 6.74 -11.59 -0.58
N VAL A 73 7.28 -12.30 -1.57
CA VAL A 73 7.20 -11.92 -2.99
C VAL A 73 5.75 -11.88 -3.46
N ALA A 74 4.96 -12.91 -3.18
CA ALA A 74 3.55 -12.96 -3.58
C ALA A 74 2.73 -11.84 -2.93
N GLY A 75 2.96 -11.56 -1.64
CA GLY A 75 2.37 -10.43 -0.95
C GLY A 75 2.72 -9.09 -1.60
N PHE A 76 4.01 -8.85 -1.86
CA PHE A 76 4.49 -7.63 -2.48
C PHE A 76 3.92 -7.42 -3.90
N ILE A 77 3.91 -8.47 -4.72
CA ILE A 77 3.30 -8.43 -6.07
C ILE A 77 1.80 -8.14 -5.98
N SER A 78 1.09 -8.75 -5.03
CA SER A 78 -0.34 -8.51 -4.84
C SER A 78 -0.64 -7.08 -4.41
N PHE A 79 0.16 -6.53 -3.49
CA PHE A 79 0.06 -5.12 -3.08
C PHE A 79 0.30 -4.20 -4.28
N GLY A 80 1.40 -4.41 -5.00
CA GLY A 80 1.77 -3.60 -6.15
C GLY A 80 0.74 -3.64 -7.26
N PHE A 81 0.21 -4.83 -7.58
CA PHE A 81 -0.82 -5.00 -8.60
C PHE A 81 -2.09 -4.21 -8.26
N ILE A 82 -2.62 -4.37 -7.04
CA ILE A 82 -3.82 -3.64 -6.61
C ILE A 82 -3.57 -2.13 -6.55
N GLY A 83 -2.42 -1.72 -6.01
CA GLY A 83 -2.01 -0.31 -5.93
C GLY A 83 -1.96 0.33 -7.32
N VAL A 84 -1.25 -0.27 -8.26
CA VAL A 84 -1.10 0.25 -9.62
C VAL A 84 -2.44 0.31 -10.34
N VAL A 85 -3.23 -0.77 -10.33
CA VAL A 85 -4.54 -0.82 -11.00
C VAL A 85 -5.48 0.27 -10.48
N ASN A 86 -5.55 0.46 -9.16
CA ASN A 86 -6.43 1.48 -8.59
C ASN A 86 -5.91 2.91 -8.78
N LEU A 87 -4.59 3.13 -8.75
CA LEU A 87 -4.03 4.45 -9.08
C LEU A 87 -4.35 4.85 -10.52
N TYR A 88 -4.25 3.92 -11.47
CA TYR A 88 -4.68 4.17 -12.85
C TYR A 88 -6.18 4.51 -12.92
N TRP A 89 -7.01 3.82 -12.12
CA TRP A 89 -8.44 4.08 -12.07
C TRP A 89 -8.79 5.45 -11.47
N ILE A 90 -8.12 5.87 -10.40
CA ILE A 90 -8.35 7.16 -9.72
C ILE A 90 -7.84 8.34 -10.58
N SER A 91 -6.91 8.09 -11.51
CA SER A 91 -6.36 9.12 -12.39
C SER A 91 -7.24 9.43 -13.63
N PHE A 92 -8.38 8.74 -13.79
CA PHE A 92 -9.34 8.87 -14.89
C PHE A 92 -10.62 9.57 -14.43
#